data_AF-A0A7V9P3I5-F1
#
_entry.id   AF-A0A7V9P3I5-F1
#
_cell.length_a   1.000
_cell.length_b   1.000
_cell.length_c   1.000
_cell.angle_alpha   90.00
_cell.angle_beta   90.00
_cell.angle_gamma   90.00
#
_symmetry.space_group_name_H-M   'P 1'
#
loop_
_entity.id
_entity.type
_entity.pdbx_description
1 polymer ?
#
loop_
_entity_poly.entity_id
_entity_poly.type
_entity_poly.pdbx_seq_one_letter_code
_entity_poly.pdbx_strand_id
1 'polypeptide(L)'
;MLLLVLVAFVAGIVTALSPCVLPVLPVVLATGTSGGRRRPYAVIAGLVTSFTVFTLAATALLSALGLPDDFLRNVAIGVVALVGLSLVWPRLGYLLERPFARLGRRAPGDAGNGFLLGASLGLVYTPCAGPVIAAVAAVAATRGVSLEAVVVTAAYALGSGVILLALALLGRRGFALPRVRRAAPLVRRALGVAVVAVAVLMALGVDTTLRTRVPDYTRALQRLETSAAANDEIDGLLGPRSRASGADAQLATGALDDFGPAPEFEGISSWLNSDPLTMAGLRGRVVVLDFWTYSCINCLRTLPYLKRWDEAYRDDGLVLVGVHTPEFAFERERSNVAAAVRRLGLRYPVALDPEYGTWEAWGNRYWPAKYFVDRTGRVRFAHFGEGDYEENEEVIRELLAEEDLPGPVSDSVTAPVPGQDTETPETYLGYQRIDRFSGSPIRQDREASYAFPAFLPPNGLAYSGRMTVEGERIVAGADARVRLNYRAGLVNLVLGGKGSVEVLVDGRRVKTVDVLRDDIYALASFEGAAKDRLLELRFTPGVTAYAFTFG
;
A
#
# COMPACT_ATOMS: atom_id res chain seq x y z
N MET A 1 4.74 3.81 22.20
CA MET A 1 5.80 4.82 22.45
C MET A 1 7.19 4.21 22.65
N LEU A 2 7.46 3.54 23.77
CA LEU A 2 8.82 3.04 24.10
C LEU A 2 9.37 2.03 23.08
N LEU A 3 8.50 1.13 22.59
CA LEU A 3 8.84 0.17 21.53
C LEU A 3 9.14 0.85 20.18
N LEU A 4 8.35 1.85 19.79
CA LEU A 4 8.56 2.63 18.55
C LEU A 4 9.89 3.40 18.59
N VAL A 5 10.24 3.98 19.74
CA VAL A 5 11.53 4.67 19.96
C VAL A 5 12.70 3.69 19.83
N LEU A 6 12.57 2.48 20.39
CA LEU A 6 13.59 1.45 20.31
C LEU A 6 13.74 0.94 18.87
N VAL A 7 12.64 0.70 18.16
CA VAL A 7 12.65 0.32 16.75
C VAL A 7 13.29 1.40 15.88
N ALA A 8 12.95 2.67 16.08
CA ALA A 8 13.54 3.79 15.36
C ALA A 8 15.05 3.91 15.62
N PHE A 9 15.48 3.73 16.87
CA PHE A 9 16.90 3.72 17.23
C PHE A 9 17.67 2.59 16.52
N VAL A 10 17.11 1.37 16.52
CA VAL A 10 17.69 0.21 15.82
C VAL A 10 17.68 0.40 14.31
N ALA A 11 16.62 0.99 13.75
CA ALA A 11 16.56 1.31 12.33
C ALA A 11 17.66 2.32 11.95
N GLY A 12 17.88 3.36 12.77
CA GLY A 12 18.99 4.30 12.57
C GLY A 12 20.37 3.62 12.62
N ILE A 13 20.51 2.60 13.46
CA ILE A 13 21.72 1.78 13.53
C ILE A 13 21.94 1.03 12.19
N VAL A 14 20.90 0.34 11.71
CA VAL A 14 20.97 -0.42 10.46
C VAL A 14 21.21 0.50 9.26
N THR A 15 20.55 1.67 9.19
CA THR A 15 20.74 2.62 8.10
C THR A 15 22.17 3.17 8.06
N ALA A 16 22.84 3.35 9.20
CA ALA A 16 24.23 3.81 9.23
C ALA A 16 25.21 2.80 8.61
N LEU A 17 24.84 1.52 8.54
CA LEU A 17 25.60 0.45 7.88
C LEU A 17 25.23 0.30 6.39
N SER A 18 24.25 1.07 5.90
CA SER A 18 23.77 0.98 4.53
C SER A 18 24.80 1.48 3.51
N PRO A 19 24.87 0.89 2.30
CA PRO A 19 25.75 1.31 1.20
C PRO A 19 25.69 2.80 0.87
N CYS A 20 24.59 3.50 1.20
CA CYS A 20 24.44 4.93 0.98
C CYS A 20 25.24 5.81 1.97
N VAL A 21 25.68 5.29 3.12
CA VAL A 21 26.41 6.04 4.17
C VAL A 21 27.92 5.85 4.05
N LEU A 22 28.35 4.72 3.48
CA LEU A 22 29.74 4.41 3.18
C LEU A 22 30.52 5.50 2.40
N PRO A 23 29.93 6.27 1.46
CA PRO A 23 30.61 7.37 0.77
C PRO A 23 30.98 8.55 1.68
N VAL A 24 30.27 8.73 2.80
CA VAL A 24 30.48 9.79 3.80
C VAL A 24 31.55 9.40 4.82
N LEU A 25 31.78 8.09 4.98
CA LEU A 25 32.73 7.52 5.92
C LEU A 25 34.14 8.14 5.85
N PRO A 26 34.75 8.41 4.68
CA PRO A 26 36.07 9.02 4.61
C PRO A 26 36.13 10.45 5.20
N VAL A 27 35.05 11.22 5.05
CA VAL A 27 34.95 12.59 5.60
C VAL A 27 34.81 12.53 7.12
N VAL A 28 33.99 11.62 7.64
CA VAL A 28 33.81 11.40 9.08
C VAL A 28 35.07 10.83 9.75
N LEU A 29 35.81 9.96 9.07
CA LEU A 29 37.10 9.45 9.55
C LEU A 29 38.17 10.56 9.56
N ALA A 30 38.17 11.45 8.57
CA ALA A 30 39.09 12.59 8.52
C ALA A 30 38.87 13.55 9.71
N THR A 31 37.62 13.85 10.07
CA THR A 31 37.30 14.71 11.23
C THR A 31 37.74 14.12 12.57
N GLY A 32 37.82 12.79 12.68
CA GLY A 32 38.40 12.11 13.84
C GLY A 32 39.91 12.36 14.01
N THR A 33 40.64 12.57 12.91
CA THR A 33 42.11 12.74 12.93
C THR A 33 42.58 14.19 13.04
N SER A 34 41.77 15.18 12.65
CA SER A 34 42.20 16.56 12.43
C SER A 34 41.57 17.61 13.37
N GLY A 35 41.26 17.27 14.63
CA GLY A 35 40.82 18.26 15.64
C GLY A 35 40.63 17.72 17.07
N GLY A 36 40.33 18.65 18.00
CA GLY A 36 40.25 18.39 19.44
C GLY A 36 39.25 17.32 19.88
N ARG A 37 39.36 16.84 21.13
CA ARG A 37 38.58 15.70 21.70
C ARG A 37 37.05 15.87 21.63
N ARG A 38 36.55 17.11 21.50
CA ARG A 38 35.12 17.45 21.42
C ARG A 38 34.55 17.56 20.00
N ARG A 39 35.41 17.55 18.96
CA ARG A 39 34.99 17.79 17.56
C ARG A 39 34.05 16.72 16.99
N PRO A 40 34.23 15.41 17.23
CA PRO A 40 33.30 14.38 16.75
C PRO A 40 31.89 14.51 17.35
N TYR A 41 31.80 14.90 18.63
CA TYR A 41 30.52 15.13 19.31
C TYR A 41 29.78 16.34 18.74
N ALA A 42 30.50 17.41 18.38
CA ALA A 42 29.91 18.59 17.74
C ALA A 42 29.38 18.29 16.32
N VAL A 43 30.03 17.38 15.57
CA VAL A 43 29.58 16.93 14.25
C VAL A 43 28.27 16.14 14.36
N ILE A 44 28.16 15.24 15.33
CA ILE A 44 26.95 14.43 15.52
C ILE A 44 25.80 15.29 16.01
N ALA A 45 26.05 16.21 16.94
CA ALA A 45 25.04 17.18 17.37
C ALA A 45 24.51 17.98 16.18
N GLY A 46 25.38 18.47 15.30
CA GLY A 46 24.98 19.16 14.07
C GLY A 46 24.17 18.29 13.11
N LEU A 47 24.55 17.02 12.95
CA LEU A 47 23.84 16.06 12.11
C LEU A 47 22.45 15.74 12.65
N VAL A 48 22.32 15.46 13.94
CA VAL A 48 21.04 15.16 14.60
C VAL A 48 20.11 16.37 14.55
N THR A 49 20.61 17.57 14.88
CA THR A 49 19.79 18.78 14.90
C THR A 49 19.33 19.17 13.49
N SER A 50 20.24 19.19 12.50
CA SER A 50 19.89 19.55 11.12
C SER A 50 18.93 18.54 10.47
N PHE A 51 19.17 17.24 10.65
CA PHE A 51 18.32 16.19 10.11
C PHE A 51 16.90 16.28 10.68
N THR A 52 16.77 16.49 11.99
CA THR A 52 15.46 16.61 12.65
C THR A 52 14.72 17.84 12.16
N VAL A 53 15.37 19.01 12.13
CA VAL A 53 14.76 20.27 11.69
C VAL A 53 14.36 20.22 10.21
N PHE A 54 15.24 19.72 9.34
CA PHE A 54 14.98 19.69 7.91
C PHE A 54 13.92 18.67 7.54
N THR A 55 13.90 17.50 8.20
CA THR A 55 12.86 16.49 7.99
C THR A 55 11.49 17.03 8.40
N LEU A 56 11.39 17.64 9.59
CA LEU A 56 10.13 18.23 10.05
C LEU A 56 9.66 19.38 9.16
N ALA A 57 10.58 20.26 8.73
CA ALA A 57 10.25 21.36 7.82
C ALA A 57 9.83 20.87 6.43
N ALA A 58 10.50 19.83 5.90
CA ALA A 58 10.13 19.21 4.63
C ALA A 58 8.74 18.56 4.73
N THR A 59 8.47 17.77 5.76
CA THR A 59 7.16 17.13 5.94
C THR A 59 6.03 18.16 6.07
N ALA A 60 6.25 19.23 6.84
CA ALA A 60 5.28 20.32 7.00
C ALA A 60 5.06 21.11 5.70
N LEU A 61 6.09 21.29 4.88
CA LEU A 61 5.98 21.96 3.58
C LEU A 61 5.28 21.05 2.55
N LEU A 62 5.60 19.76 2.55
CA LEU A 62 5.05 18.78 1.63
C LEU A 62 3.55 18.52 1.87
N SER A 63 3.12 18.46 3.13
CA SER A 63 1.70 18.34 3.47
C SER A 63 0.88 19.56 3.04
N ALA A 64 1.49 20.74 3.00
CA ALA A 64 0.82 21.96 2.56
C ALA A 64 0.72 22.09 1.03
N LEU A 65 1.62 21.47 0.26
CA LEU A 65 1.67 21.60 -1.20
C LEU A 65 0.90 20.51 -1.98
N GLY A 66 0.46 19.42 -1.34
CA GLY A 66 -0.39 18.39 -1.97
C GLY A 66 0.19 17.79 -3.25
N LEU A 67 1.52 17.65 -3.33
CA LEU A 67 2.21 17.20 -4.54
C LEU A 67 2.06 15.68 -4.73
N PRO A 68 1.95 15.18 -5.99
CA PRO A 68 1.89 13.75 -6.26
C PRO A 68 3.16 13.03 -5.79
N ASP A 69 3.02 11.86 -5.16
CA ASP A 69 4.15 11.06 -4.64
C ASP A 69 5.19 10.70 -5.71
N ASP A 70 4.74 10.47 -6.95
CA ASP A 70 5.63 10.21 -8.09
C ASP A 70 6.55 11.38 -8.42
N PHE A 71 6.06 12.61 -8.25
CA PHE A 71 6.85 13.80 -8.50
C PHE A 71 7.96 13.93 -7.45
N LEU A 72 7.61 13.72 -6.18
CA LEU A 72 8.58 13.74 -5.07
C LEU A 72 9.64 12.65 -5.20
N ARG A 73 9.22 11.45 -5.59
CA ARG A 73 10.11 10.31 -5.87
C ARG A 73 11.10 10.65 -7.00
N ASN A 74 10.62 11.19 -8.11
CA ASN A 74 11.48 11.54 -9.26
C ASN A 74 12.47 12.65 -8.94
N VAL A 75 12.05 13.67 -8.17
CA VAL A 75 12.95 14.73 -7.69
C VAL A 75 14.03 14.16 -6.77
N ALA A 76 13.67 13.28 -5.83
CA ALA A 76 14.62 12.63 -4.93
C ALA A 76 15.65 11.76 -5.67
N ILE A 77 15.20 10.98 -6.66
CA ILE A 77 16.08 10.18 -7.53
C ILE A 77 17.06 11.09 -8.30
N GLY A 78 16.57 12.21 -8.83
CA GLY A 78 17.40 13.20 -9.52
C GLY A 78 18.49 13.80 -8.63
N VAL A 79 18.16 14.15 -7.38
CA VAL A 79 19.12 14.66 -6.39
C VAL A 79 20.17 13.61 -6.04
N VAL A 80 19.77 12.36 -5.76
CA VAL A 80 20.70 11.28 -5.44
C VAL A 80 21.62 10.95 -6.61
N ALA A 81 21.09 10.92 -7.83
CA ALA A 81 21.87 10.71 -9.04
C ALA A 81 22.92 11.82 -9.22
N LEU A 82 22.53 13.08 -8.99
CA LEU A 82 23.44 14.24 -9.07
C LEU A 82 24.56 14.18 -8.03
N VAL A 83 24.24 13.78 -6.79
CA VAL A 83 25.24 13.53 -5.74
C VAL A 83 26.18 12.38 -6.12
N GLY A 84 25.65 11.26 -6.62
CA GLY A 84 26.46 10.14 -7.12
C GLY A 84 27.42 10.56 -8.25
N LEU A 85 26.92 11.30 -9.23
CA LEU A 85 27.70 11.84 -10.35
C LEU A 85 28.82 12.78 -9.87
N SER A 86 28.57 13.58 -8.82
CA SER A 86 29.57 14.47 -8.20
C SER A 86 30.73 13.70 -7.55
N LEU A 87 30.46 12.50 -7.03
CA LEU A 87 31.46 11.62 -6.41
C LEU A 87 32.31 10.89 -7.47
N VAL A 88 31.72 10.57 -8.62
CA VAL A 88 32.40 9.92 -9.75
C VAL A 88 33.30 10.92 -10.48
N TRP A 89 32.86 12.17 -10.64
CA TRP A 89 33.60 13.23 -11.35
C TRP A 89 34.03 14.37 -10.40
N PRO A 90 35.28 14.36 -9.89
CA PRO A 90 35.76 15.35 -8.92
C PRO A 90 35.69 16.81 -9.40
N ARG A 91 35.68 17.03 -10.72
CA ARG A 91 35.53 18.37 -11.32
C ARG A 91 34.11 18.91 -11.22
N LEU A 92 33.09 18.03 -11.23
CA LEU A 92 31.69 18.42 -11.12
C LEU A 92 31.38 18.87 -9.68
N GLY A 93 31.95 18.20 -8.68
CA GLY A 93 31.85 18.60 -7.26
C GLY A 93 32.39 20.02 -7.00
N TYR A 94 33.55 20.37 -7.56
CA TYR A 94 34.10 21.73 -7.44
C TYR A 94 33.21 22.82 -8.07
N LEU A 95 32.42 22.47 -9.09
CA LEU A 95 31.54 23.40 -9.79
C LEU A 95 30.25 23.64 -9.00
N LEU A 96 29.72 22.59 -8.37
CA LEU A 96 28.58 22.63 -7.45
C LEU A 96 28.91 23.34 -6.12
N GLU A 97 30.14 23.24 -5.63
CA GLU A 97 30.56 23.88 -4.36
C GLU A 97 30.81 25.40 -4.48
N ARG A 98 31.09 25.92 -5.68
CA ARG A 98 31.36 27.35 -5.93
C ARG A 98 30.31 28.33 -5.38
N PRO A 99 28.99 28.14 -5.56
CA PRO A 99 27.98 29.02 -4.98
C PRO A 99 27.93 28.93 -3.44
N PHE A 100 28.15 27.75 -2.85
CA PHE A 100 28.09 27.53 -1.41
C PHE A 100 29.37 27.92 -0.67
N ALA A 101 30.52 27.92 -1.33
CA ALA A 101 31.82 28.34 -0.76
C ALA A 101 31.84 29.81 -0.30
N ARG A 102 30.94 30.65 -0.83
CA ARG A 102 30.76 32.03 -0.37
C ARG A 102 30.09 32.14 1.00
N LEU A 103 29.23 31.17 1.36
CA LEU A 103 28.60 31.11 2.68
C LEU A 103 29.57 30.67 3.79
N GLY A 104 30.57 29.84 3.46
CA GLY A 104 31.54 29.28 4.41
C GLY A 104 32.71 30.17 4.83
N ARG A 105 32.82 31.41 4.32
CA ARG A 105 33.96 32.32 4.59
C ARG A 105 33.89 33.13 5.88
N ARG A 106 32.84 32.99 6.70
CA ARG A 106 32.78 33.55 8.06
C ARG A 106 32.99 32.44 9.08
N ALA A 107 34.18 32.34 9.66
CA ALA A 107 34.47 31.33 10.69
C ALA A 107 35.29 31.89 11.86
N PRO A 108 34.77 31.79 13.09
CA PRO A 108 35.58 31.58 14.29
C PRO A 108 35.25 30.22 14.97
N GLY A 109 36.30 29.45 15.33
CA GLY A 109 36.26 28.40 16.39
C GLY A 109 36.18 26.91 15.98
N ASP A 110 37.02 26.08 16.61
CA ASP A 110 37.25 24.62 16.39
C ASP A 110 36.00 23.72 16.63
N ALA A 111 34.98 24.21 17.34
CA ALA A 111 33.71 23.51 17.56
C ALA A 111 32.62 23.84 16.51
N GLY A 112 32.56 25.09 16.02
CA GLY A 112 31.57 25.54 15.05
C GLY A 112 31.76 24.90 13.67
N ASN A 113 33.02 24.60 13.31
CA ASN A 113 33.34 23.88 12.08
C ASN A 113 32.80 22.43 12.08
N GLY A 114 32.76 21.78 13.26
CA GLY A 114 32.17 20.45 13.41
C GLY A 114 30.65 20.46 13.21
N PHE A 115 29.96 21.44 13.81
CA PHE A 115 28.51 21.58 13.70
C PHE A 115 28.06 21.89 12.27
N LEU A 116 28.74 22.81 11.56
CA LEU A 116 28.45 23.15 10.17
C LEU A 116 28.70 21.98 9.20
N LEU A 117 29.79 21.23 9.42
CA LEU A 117 30.03 19.99 8.68
C LEU A 117 28.93 18.95 8.95
N GLY A 118 28.54 18.77 10.22
CA GLY A 118 27.41 17.93 10.61
C GLY A 118 26.09 18.34 9.96
N ALA A 119 25.83 19.65 9.88
CA ALA A 119 24.63 20.21 9.26
C ALA A 119 24.57 19.94 7.76
N SER A 120 25.69 20.07 7.05
CA SER A 120 25.77 19.73 5.62
C SER A 120 25.59 18.23 5.36
N LEU A 121 26.09 17.38 6.26
CA LEU A 121 25.98 15.93 6.16
C LEU A 121 24.55 15.44 6.46
N GLY A 122 23.82 16.10 7.37
CA GLY A 122 22.42 15.79 7.66
C GLY A 122 21.52 15.93 6.42
N LEU A 123 21.74 16.97 5.61
CA LEU A 123 21.00 17.23 4.37
C LEU A 123 21.24 16.13 3.31
N VAL A 124 22.47 15.64 3.22
CA VAL A 124 22.85 14.54 2.29
C VAL A 124 22.32 13.19 2.79
N TYR A 125 22.05 13.06 4.09
CA TYR A 125 21.55 11.83 4.71
C TYR A 125 20.04 11.63 4.50
N THR A 126 19.28 12.71 4.32
CA THR A 126 17.81 12.72 4.14
C THR A 126 17.29 11.74 3.07
N PRO A 127 17.84 11.68 1.85
CA PRO A 127 17.32 10.80 0.80
C PRO A 127 17.47 9.30 1.11
N CYS A 128 18.44 8.95 1.95
CA CYS A 128 18.79 7.56 2.25
C CYS A 128 17.92 6.95 3.36
N ALA A 129 17.18 7.79 4.08
CA ALA A 129 16.25 7.37 5.12
C ALA A 129 14.80 7.21 4.61
N GLY A 130 14.59 7.22 3.29
CA GLY A 130 13.28 7.30 2.63
C GLY A 130 12.17 6.43 3.23
N PRO A 131 12.37 5.12 3.47
CA PRO A 131 11.34 4.26 4.06
C PRO A 131 10.95 4.65 5.49
N VAL A 132 11.91 5.15 6.28
CA VAL A 132 11.68 5.56 7.67
C VAL A 132 11.09 6.97 7.71
N ILE A 133 11.52 7.87 6.81
CA ILE A 133 10.90 9.20 6.67
C ILE A 133 9.44 9.05 6.22
N ALA A 134 9.12 8.11 5.32
CA ALA A 134 7.75 7.81 4.94
C ALA A 134 6.92 7.30 6.13
N ALA A 135 7.46 6.38 6.93
CA ALA A 135 6.79 5.89 8.14
C ALA A 135 6.60 7.00 9.20
N VAL A 136 7.62 7.83 9.43
CA VAL A 136 7.54 8.96 10.37
C VAL A 136 6.63 10.07 9.85
N ALA A 137 6.62 10.32 8.53
CA ALA A 137 5.73 11.28 7.89
C ALA A 137 4.28 10.79 7.94
N ALA A 138 4.02 9.49 7.76
CA ALA A 138 2.69 8.90 7.95
C ALA A 138 2.21 9.09 9.41
N VAL A 139 3.08 8.86 10.40
CA VAL A 139 2.77 9.09 11.82
C VAL A 139 2.64 10.59 12.17
N ALA A 140 3.38 11.48 11.50
CA ALA A 140 3.29 12.92 11.72
C ALA A 140 2.08 13.54 10.99
N ALA A 141 1.63 12.94 9.89
CA ALA A 141 0.48 13.38 9.13
C ALA A 141 -0.84 13.13 9.88
N THR A 142 -0.92 12.08 10.71
CA THR A 142 -2.13 11.75 11.48
C THR A 142 -2.35 12.60 12.73
N ARG A 143 -1.32 13.26 13.29
CA ARG A 143 -1.43 13.99 14.58
C ARG A 143 -0.84 15.41 14.59
N GLY A 144 -0.48 15.96 13.43
CA GLY A 144 0.31 17.19 13.34
C GLY A 144 1.74 17.01 13.87
N VAL A 145 2.51 18.10 13.97
CA VAL A 145 3.89 18.08 14.50
C VAL A 145 3.87 17.77 16.01
N SER A 146 3.66 16.50 16.34
CA SER A 146 3.53 16.01 17.71
C SER A 146 4.92 15.79 18.33
N LEU A 147 5.00 15.95 19.66
CA LEU A 147 6.19 15.59 20.44
C LEU A 147 6.64 14.14 20.15
N GLU A 148 5.70 13.26 19.79
CA GLU A 148 5.94 11.88 19.41
C GLU A 148 6.79 11.77 18.13
N ALA A 149 6.45 12.49 17.06
CA ALA A 149 7.23 12.49 15.81
C ALA A 149 8.64 13.06 16.01
N VAL A 150 8.78 14.10 16.84
CA VAL A 150 10.08 14.68 17.20
C VAL A 150 10.94 13.67 17.96
N VAL A 151 10.36 12.98 18.94
CA VAL A 151 11.07 11.97 19.76
C VAL A 151 11.50 10.77 18.92
N VAL A 152 10.64 10.27 18.02
CA VAL A 152 10.97 9.15 17.12
C VAL A 152 12.07 9.54 16.12
N THR A 153 11.99 10.73 15.52
CA THR A 153 13.01 11.25 14.60
C THR A 153 14.35 11.46 15.30
N ALA A 154 14.33 12.01 16.51
CA ALA A 154 15.53 12.21 17.33
C ALA A 154 16.17 10.87 17.73
N ALA A 155 15.37 9.87 18.10
CA ALA A 155 15.85 8.53 18.44
C ALA A 155 16.53 7.84 17.24
N TYR A 156 15.95 7.95 16.05
CA TYR A 156 16.55 7.47 14.81
C TYR A 156 17.89 8.17 14.49
N ALA A 157 17.91 9.50 14.60
CA ALA A 157 19.12 10.29 14.38
C ALA A 157 20.22 9.98 15.42
N LEU A 158 19.85 9.70 16.67
CA LEU A 158 20.78 9.25 17.71
C LEU A 158 21.35 7.86 17.40
N GLY A 159 20.53 6.91 16.94
CA GLY A 159 20.97 5.57 16.57
C GLY A 159 22.04 5.58 15.48
N SER A 160 21.81 6.34 14.40
CA SER A 160 22.81 6.53 13.34
C SER A 160 24.05 7.30 13.83
N GLY A 161 23.85 8.33 14.66
CA GLY A 161 24.91 9.13 15.28
C GLY A 161 25.87 8.29 16.15
N VAL A 162 25.36 7.31 16.89
CA VAL A 162 26.17 6.41 17.74
C VAL A 162 27.15 5.56 16.91
N ILE A 163 26.71 5.02 15.77
CA ILE A 163 27.61 4.25 14.89
C ILE A 163 28.63 5.15 14.22
N LEU A 164 28.22 6.32 13.73
CA LEU A 164 29.15 7.27 13.13
C LEU A 164 30.19 7.75 14.15
N LEU A 165 29.82 7.91 15.43
CA LEU A 165 30.75 8.18 16.51
C LEU A 165 31.72 7.02 16.73
N ALA A 166 31.21 5.80 16.80
CA ALA A 166 32.01 4.60 16.98
C ALA A 166 33.03 4.46 15.84
N LEU A 167 32.61 4.64 14.59
CA LEU A 167 33.47 4.59 13.41
C LEU A 167 34.51 5.72 13.40
N ALA A 168 34.13 6.94 13.79
CA ALA A 168 35.07 8.06 13.92
C ALA A 168 36.15 7.80 15.00
N LEU A 169 35.77 7.18 16.12
CA LEU A 169 36.68 6.81 17.21
C LEU A 169 37.59 5.62 16.84
N LEU A 170 37.07 4.61 16.13
CA LEU A 170 37.87 3.50 15.60
C LEU A 170 38.84 3.99 14.50
N GLY A 171 38.39 4.93 13.67
CA GLY A 171 39.18 5.57 12.61
C GLY A 171 40.45 6.25 13.10
N ARG A 172 40.40 6.84 14.30
CA ARG A 172 41.58 7.45 14.94
C ARG A 172 42.76 6.49 15.10
N ARG A 173 42.52 5.19 15.26
CA ARG A 173 43.57 4.16 15.38
C ARG A 173 43.98 3.56 14.03
N GLY A 174 43.05 3.38 13.09
CA GLY A 174 43.30 2.70 11.82
C GLY A 174 43.81 3.57 10.66
N PHE A 175 43.44 4.86 10.60
CA PHE A 175 43.73 5.74 9.45
C PHE A 175 45.17 6.28 9.40
N ALA A 176 46.01 5.90 10.37
CA ALA A 176 47.45 6.15 10.38
C ALA A 176 48.24 5.19 9.45
N LEU A 177 47.59 4.12 8.94
CA LEU A 177 48.23 3.15 8.05
C LEU A 177 48.33 3.70 6.61
N PRO A 178 49.54 3.78 6.01
CA PRO A 178 49.76 4.37 4.68
C PRO A 178 49.05 3.63 3.53
N ARG A 179 48.69 2.35 3.72
CA ARG A 179 47.93 1.55 2.74
C ARG A 179 46.49 2.05 2.55
N VAL A 180 45.83 2.48 3.64
CA VAL A 180 44.44 2.97 3.61
C VAL A 180 44.36 4.31 2.87
N ARG A 181 45.34 5.20 3.09
CA ARG A 181 45.43 6.49 2.40
C ARG A 181 45.61 6.37 0.87
N ARG A 182 46.32 5.34 0.41
CA ARG A 182 46.50 5.08 -1.04
C ARG A 182 45.27 4.48 -1.71
N ALA A 183 44.45 3.71 -0.97
CA ALA A 183 43.22 3.11 -1.48
C ALA A 183 42.02 4.08 -1.46
N ALA A 184 42.05 5.14 -0.66
CA ALA A 184 40.97 6.12 -0.50
C ALA A 184 40.36 6.68 -1.82
N PRO A 185 41.14 7.11 -2.84
CA PRO A 185 40.56 7.61 -4.08
C PRO A 185 39.88 6.52 -4.93
N LEU A 186 40.39 5.29 -4.89
CA LEU A 186 39.81 4.13 -5.57
C LEU A 186 38.49 3.70 -4.91
N VAL A 187 38.48 3.63 -3.58
CA VAL A 187 37.29 3.32 -2.77
C VAL A 187 36.19 4.38 -2.97
N ARG A 188 36.55 5.67 -2.99
CA ARG A 188 35.59 6.77 -3.24
C ARG A 188 34.94 6.66 -4.63
N ARG A 189 35.72 6.35 -5.67
CA ARG A 189 35.18 6.17 -7.03
C ARG A 189 34.29 4.93 -7.12
N ALA A 190 34.69 3.81 -6.54
CA ALA A 190 33.89 2.58 -6.53
C ALA A 190 32.54 2.80 -5.83
N LEU A 191 32.54 3.51 -4.69
CA LEU A 191 31.32 3.88 -3.97
C LEU A 191 30.44 4.85 -4.75
N GLY A 192 31.02 5.86 -5.41
CA GLY A 192 30.28 6.77 -6.28
C GLY A 192 29.58 6.04 -7.43
N VAL A 193 30.28 5.09 -8.07
CA VAL A 193 29.70 4.23 -9.13
C VAL A 193 28.56 3.37 -8.58
N ALA A 194 28.71 2.81 -7.38
CA ALA A 194 27.66 2.02 -6.74
C ALA A 194 26.39 2.87 -6.46
N VAL A 195 26.54 4.09 -5.96
CA VAL A 195 25.40 5.01 -5.72
C VAL A 195 24.69 5.39 -7.01
N VAL A 196 25.44 5.70 -8.08
CA VAL A 196 24.86 5.98 -9.40
C VAL A 196 24.14 4.76 -9.95
N ALA A 197 24.71 3.56 -9.80
CA ALA A 197 24.06 2.32 -10.22
C ALA A 197 22.72 2.10 -9.48
N VAL A 198 22.67 2.34 -8.17
CA VAL A 198 21.43 2.25 -7.39
C VAL A 198 20.40 3.30 -7.85
N ALA A 199 20.82 4.54 -8.09
CA ALA A 199 19.91 5.59 -8.59
C ALA A 199 19.33 5.25 -9.98
N VAL A 200 20.14 4.67 -10.86
CA VAL A 200 19.70 4.19 -12.18
C VAL A 200 18.73 3.01 -12.02
N LEU A 201 19.00 2.07 -11.13
CA LEU A 201 18.09 0.95 -10.85
C LEU A 201 16.73 1.44 -10.31
N MET A 202 16.72 2.47 -9.47
CA MET A 202 15.48 3.11 -8.99
C MET A 202 14.75 3.84 -10.12
N ALA A 203 15.47 4.56 -10.99
CA ALA A 203 14.87 5.24 -12.15
C ALA A 203 14.24 4.26 -13.16
N LEU A 204 14.80 3.04 -13.25
CA LEU A 204 14.26 1.95 -14.08
C LEU A 204 13.11 1.18 -13.42
N GLY A 205 12.73 1.52 -12.17
CA GLY A 205 11.67 0.83 -11.43
C GLY A 205 12.03 -0.59 -11.00
N VAL A 206 13.32 -0.95 -10.99
CA VAL A 206 13.75 -2.29 -10.56
C VAL A 206 13.59 -2.44 -9.04
N ASP A 207 13.66 -1.33 -8.29
CA ASP A 207 13.46 -1.28 -6.84
C ASP A 207 12.04 -1.68 -6.43
N THR A 208 11.02 -1.25 -7.19
CA THR A 208 9.63 -1.66 -6.95
C THR A 208 9.43 -3.13 -7.28
N THR A 209 10.03 -3.62 -8.38
CA THR A 209 10.01 -5.06 -8.73
C THR A 209 10.77 -5.93 -7.70
N LEU A 210 11.79 -5.40 -7.05
CA LEU A 210 12.54 -6.11 -6.00
C LEU A 210 11.80 -6.11 -4.67
N ARG A 211 11.11 -5.01 -4.31
CA ARG A 211 10.24 -4.93 -3.12
C ARG A 211 9.05 -5.89 -3.22
N THR A 212 8.49 -6.06 -4.42
CA THR A 212 7.44 -7.06 -4.65
C THR A 212 7.96 -8.50 -4.60
N ARG A 213 9.26 -8.72 -4.81
CA ARG A 213 9.88 -10.06 -4.80
C ARG A 213 10.52 -10.47 -3.46
N VAL A 214 10.82 -9.54 -2.55
CA VAL A 214 11.44 -9.85 -1.24
C VAL A 214 10.75 -9.10 -0.10
N PRO A 215 9.62 -9.62 0.42
CA PRO A 215 8.87 -9.02 1.55
C PRO A 215 9.46 -9.35 2.94
N ASP A 216 10.65 -9.96 3.03
CA ASP A 216 11.04 -10.76 4.20
C ASP A 216 11.34 -9.99 5.51
N TYR A 217 11.50 -8.66 5.52
CA TYR A 217 11.84 -7.95 6.78
C TYR A 217 10.63 -7.49 7.60
N THR A 218 9.44 -7.36 7.00
CA THR A 218 8.19 -6.99 7.69
C THR A 218 7.38 -8.21 8.17
N ARG A 219 7.67 -9.41 7.65
CA ARG A 219 6.97 -10.68 7.97
C ARG A 219 7.02 -11.07 9.46
N ALA A 220 8.00 -10.59 10.22
CA ALA A 220 8.08 -10.85 11.66
C ALA A 220 7.07 -10.03 12.48
N LEU A 221 6.68 -8.84 12.00
CA LEU A 221 5.67 -7.99 12.65
C LEU A 221 4.25 -8.39 12.23
N GLN A 222 4.04 -8.68 10.93
CA GLN A 222 2.70 -8.99 10.40
C GLN A 222 2.16 -10.36 10.84
N ARG A 223 3.05 -11.34 11.12
CA ARG A 223 2.66 -12.67 11.66
C ARG A 223 2.12 -12.63 13.08
N LEU A 224 2.40 -11.57 13.84
CA LEU A 224 1.84 -11.37 15.18
C LEU A 224 0.42 -10.78 15.14
N GLU A 225 0.03 -10.13 14.03
CA GLU A 225 -1.28 -9.48 13.86
C GLU A 225 -2.26 -10.30 13.01
N THR A 226 -1.79 -11.22 12.15
CA THR A 226 -2.65 -11.89 11.15
C THR A 226 -2.48 -13.42 11.09
N SER A 227 -2.25 -14.08 12.23
CA SER A 227 -2.39 -15.53 12.25
C SER A 227 -3.87 -15.89 12.05
N ALA A 228 -4.19 -16.54 10.92
CA ALA A 228 -5.53 -17.04 10.60
C ALA A 228 -6.14 -17.93 11.70
N ALA A 229 -5.29 -18.57 12.51
CA ALA A 229 -5.70 -19.33 13.71
C ALA A 229 -6.32 -18.45 14.82
N ALA A 230 -5.96 -17.17 14.91
CA ALA A 230 -6.54 -16.24 15.88
C ALA A 230 -7.91 -15.70 15.41
N ASN A 231 -8.14 -15.63 14.09
CA ASN A 231 -9.42 -15.19 13.53
C ASN A 231 -10.52 -16.26 13.66
N ASP A 232 -10.19 -17.55 13.49
CA ASP A 232 -11.13 -18.66 13.73
C ASP A 232 -11.55 -18.75 15.21
N GLU A 233 -10.66 -18.40 16.14
CA GLU A 233 -10.94 -18.42 17.59
C GLU A 233 -11.74 -17.19 18.04
N ILE A 234 -11.59 -16.04 17.38
CA ILE A 234 -12.41 -14.83 17.60
C ILE A 234 -13.83 -15.02 17.03
N ASP A 235 -13.97 -15.67 15.87
CA ASP A 235 -15.29 -16.07 15.32
C ASP A 235 -16.02 -17.04 16.26
N GLY A 236 -15.27 -17.89 16.97
CA GLY A 236 -15.80 -18.73 18.05
C GLY A 236 -16.22 -17.97 19.31
N LEU A 237 -15.62 -16.80 19.58
CA LEU A 237 -15.88 -15.97 20.77
C LEU A 237 -16.99 -14.92 20.54
N LEU A 238 -17.23 -14.50 19.28
CA LEU A 238 -18.30 -13.54 18.93
C LEU A 238 -19.68 -14.20 18.79
N GLY A 239 -19.74 -15.52 18.68
CA GLY A 239 -20.97 -16.32 18.78
C GLY A 239 -22.00 -16.11 17.64
N PRO A 240 -23.07 -16.91 17.59
CA PRO A 240 -23.98 -17.02 16.43
C PRO A 240 -24.98 -15.86 16.29
N ARG A 241 -24.68 -14.65 16.77
CA ARG A 241 -25.61 -13.51 16.71
C ARG A 241 -25.54 -12.69 15.42
N SER A 242 -24.50 -12.88 14.60
CA SER A 242 -24.31 -12.12 13.36
C SER A 242 -24.66 -12.89 12.08
N ARG A 243 -25.14 -14.14 12.16
CA ARG A 243 -25.46 -14.97 10.97
C ARG A 243 -26.90 -15.45 10.89
N ALA A 244 -27.78 -15.00 11.79
CA ALA A 244 -29.18 -15.40 11.75
C ALA A 244 -30.09 -14.23 12.13
N SER A 245 -30.82 -13.73 11.14
CA SER A 245 -32.23 -13.37 11.29
C SER A 245 -32.59 -12.53 12.54
N GLY A 246 -32.46 -11.21 12.41
CA GLY A 246 -33.29 -10.23 13.15
C GLY A 246 -34.52 -9.75 12.35
N ALA A 247 -34.82 -10.42 11.23
CA ALA A 247 -35.75 -9.97 10.18
C ALA A 247 -37.21 -9.75 10.58
N ASP A 248 -37.66 -10.15 11.78
CA ASP A 248 -39.06 -9.97 12.21
C ASP A 248 -39.24 -9.06 13.44
N ALA A 249 -38.17 -8.53 14.04
CA ALA A 249 -38.27 -7.78 15.30
C ALA A 249 -37.87 -6.30 15.21
N GLN A 250 -37.10 -5.88 14.20
CA GLN A 250 -36.51 -4.52 14.15
C GLN A 250 -37.35 -3.48 13.39
N LEU A 251 -38.18 -3.89 12.43
CA LEU A 251 -39.17 -3.00 11.78
C LEU A 251 -40.34 -2.62 12.71
N ALA A 252 -40.44 -3.25 13.89
CA ALA A 252 -41.49 -2.97 14.87
C ALA A 252 -41.16 -1.82 15.85
N THR A 253 -39.90 -1.37 15.92
CA THR A 253 -39.46 -0.34 16.89
C THR A 253 -39.09 1.02 16.30
N GLY A 254 -39.06 1.17 14.97
CA GLY A 254 -39.03 2.47 14.28
C GLY A 254 -37.82 3.38 14.58
N ALA A 255 -36.70 2.83 15.03
CA ALA A 255 -35.48 3.60 15.24
C ALA A 255 -34.25 2.76 14.92
N LEU A 256 -33.45 3.22 13.94
CA LEU A 256 -32.12 2.68 13.64
C LEU A 256 -31.21 2.72 14.89
N ASP A 257 -30.34 1.72 15.02
CA ASP A 257 -29.34 1.64 16.09
C ASP A 257 -28.36 2.83 16.04
N ASP A 258 -27.63 3.07 17.13
CA ASP A 258 -26.59 4.10 17.21
C ASP A 258 -25.26 3.46 17.63
N PHE A 259 -24.36 3.32 16.67
CA PHE A 259 -23.04 2.70 16.85
C PHE A 259 -21.96 3.70 17.26
N GLY A 260 -22.34 4.94 17.59
CA GLY A 260 -21.44 6.00 18.01
C GLY A 260 -20.99 6.94 16.88
N PRO A 261 -20.07 7.86 17.16
CA PRO A 261 -19.59 8.81 16.16
C PRO A 261 -18.84 8.09 15.03
N ALA A 262 -19.04 8.54 13.80
CA ALA A 262 -18.30 8.05 12.65
C ALA A 262 -16.78 8.33 12.82
N PRO A 263 -15.92 7.30 12.65
CA PRO A 263 -14.48 7.50 12.57
C PRO A 263 -14.11 8.43 11.41
N GLU A 264 -12.99 9.13 11.52
CA GLU A 264 -12.54 10.05 10.46
C GLU A 264 -11.89 9.30 9.27
N PHE A 265 -11.77 9.98 8.13
CA PHE A 265 -10.93 9.50 7.03
C PHE A 265 -9.44 9.58 7.42
N GLU A 266 -8.85 8.43 7.68
CA GLU A 266 -7.44 8.31 8.06
C GLU A 266 -6.59 7.77 6.89
N GLY A 267 -5.39 8.29 6.69
CA GLY A 267 -4.45 7.74 5.71
C GLY A 267 -4.85 7.90 4.23
N ILE A 268 -5.85 8.72 3.91
CA ILE A 268 -6.26 8.95 2.51
C ILE A 268 -5.15 9.68 1.76
N SER A 269 -4.60 9.01 0.75
CA SER A 269 -3.50 9.51 -0.08
C SER A 269 -3.93 10.61 -1.04
N SER A 270 -5.14 10.48 -1.61
CA SER A 270 -5.72 11.47 -2.51
C SER A 270 -7.21 11.24 -2.68
N TRP A 271 -7.89 12.26 -3.20
CA TRP A 271 -9.30 12.22 -3.55
C TRP A 271 -9.48 12.31 -5.06
N LEU A 272 -10.49 11.61 -5.57
CA LEU A 272 -11.01 11.73 -6.92
C LEU A 272 -12.44 12.24 -6.85
N ASN A 273 -12.86 13.02 -7.86
CA ASN A 273 -14.18 13.65 -7.97
C ASN A 273 -14.53 14.68 -6.86
N SER A 274 -13.64 14.96 -5.91
CA SER A 274 -13.81 16.01 -4.91
C SER A 274 -12.46 16.50 -4.37
N ASP A 275 -12.51 17.65 -3.69
CA ASP A 275 -11.49 18.02 -2.70
C ASP A 275 -11.57 17.08 -1.48
N PRO A 276 -10.54 17.05 -0.61
CA PRO A 276 -10.56 16.23 0.59
C PRO A 276 -11.75 16.53 1.51
N LEU A 277 -12.50 15.48 1.85
CA LEU A 277 -13.62 15.55 2.79
C LEU A 277 -13.18 15.18 4.20
N THR A 278 -13.95 15.66 5.19
CA THR A 278 -13.83 15.25 6.60
C THR A 278 -15.21 14.93 7.14
N MET A 279 -15.31 13.99 8.08
CA MET A 279 -16.60 13.66 8.71
C MET A 279 -17.20 14.87 9.44
N ALA A 280 -16.37 15.75 9.99
CA ALA A 280 -16.82 17.01 10.56
C ALA A 280 -17.45 17.95 9.52
N GLY A 281 -16.85 18.06 8.32
CA GLY A 281 -17.35 18.87 7.22
C GLY A 281 -18.61 18.31 6.56
N LEU A 282 -18.87 17.01 6.72
CA LEU A 282 -20.06 16.33 6.20
C LEU A 282 -21.26 16.39 7.17
N ARG A 283 -21.13 17.00 8.35
CA ARG A 283 -22.28 17.20 9.26
C ARG A 283 -23.39 18.00 8.58
N GLY A 284 -24.63 17.62 8.86
CA GLY A 284 -25.83 18.11 8.19
C GLY A 284 -26.22 17.32 6.95
N ARG A 285 -25.36 16.39 6.49
CA ARG A 285 -25.61 15.48 5.36
C ARG A 285 -25.74 14.04 5.84
N VAL A 286 -26.49 13.23 5.11
CA VAL A 286 -26.46 11.77 5.29
C VAL A 286 -25.29 11.23 4.48
N VAL A 287 -24.43 10.42 5.08
CA VAL A 287 -23.23 9.90 4.41
C VAL A 287 -23.31 8.39 4.28
N VAL A 288 -23.06 7.87 3.08
CA VAL A 288 -22.87 6.44 2.85
C VAL A 288 -21.41 6.22 2.46
N LEU A 289 -20.65 5.54 3.31
CA LEU A 289 -19.30 5.11 2.99
C LEU A 289 -19.36 3.72 2.35
N ASP A 290 -18.79 3.59 1.17
CA ASP A 290 -18.71 2.34 0.41
C ASP A 290 -17.25 1.90 0.27
N PHE A 291 -16.84 0.87 1.02
CA PHE A 291 -15.52 0.27 0.88
C PHE A 291 -15.52 -0.67 -0.32
N TRP A 292 -14.65 -0.37 -1.30
CA TRP A 292 -14.64 -1.08 -2.57
C TRP A 292 -13.23 -1.17 -3.16
N THR A 293 -13.08 -2.06 -4.14
CA THR A 293 -11.93 -2.08 -5.05
C THR A 293 -12.39 -2.39 -6.47
N TYR A 294 -11.68 -1.89 -7.48
CA TYR A 294 -12.15 -1.95 -8.88
C TYR A 294 -12.01 -3.30 -9.57
N SER A 295 -11.20 -4.23 -9.02
CA SER A 295 -11.12 -5.61 -9.55
C SER A 295 -11.99 -6.62 -8.82
N CYS A 296 -12.71 -6.22 -7.76
CA CYS A 296 -13.64 -7.07 -7.02
C CYS A 296 -15.00 -7.15 -7.72
N ILE A 297 -15.42 -8.34 -8.17
CA ILE A 297 -16.70 -8.50 -8.88
C ILE A 297 -17.91 -8.13 -8.01
N ASN A 298 -17.86 -8.48 -6.72
CA ASN A 298 -18.94 -8.19 -5.79
C ASN A 298 -19.13 -6.67 -5.67
N CYS A 299 -18.03 -5.92 -5.53
CA CYS A 299 -18.06 -4.46 -5.56
C CYS A 299 -18.67 -3.93 -6.86
N LEU A 300 -18.22 -4.45 -8.02
CA LEU A 300 -18.70 -4.01 -9.33
C LEU A 300 -20.21 -4.23 -9.52
N ARG A 301 -20.78 -5.31 -8.97
CA ARG A 301 -22.22 -5.59 -9.04
C ARG A 301 -23.06 -4.67 -8.15
N THR A 302 -22.50 -4.09 -7.09
CA THR A 302 -23.20 -3.07 -6.30
C THR A 302 -23.28 -1.70 -6.98
N LEU A 303 -22.35 -1.41 -7.91
CA LEU A 303 -22.21 -0.07 -8.50
C LEU A 303 -23.47 0.47 -9.19
N PRO A 304 -24.29 -0.33 -9.91
CA PRO A 304 -25.55 0.15 -10.47
C PRO A 304 -26.49 0.74 -9.41
N TYR A 305 -26.61 0.09 -8.24
CA TYR A 305 -27.44 0.56 -7.13
C TYR A 305 -26.86 1.84 -6.51
N LEU A 306 -25.57 1.85 -6.21
CA LEU A 306 -24.88 3.03 -5.64
C LEU A 306 -24.99 4.27 -6.54
N LYS A 307 -24.87 4.09 -7.87
CA LYS A 307 -25.07 5.18 -8.83
C LYS A 307 -26.50 5.69 -8.82
N ARG A 308 -27.48 4.80 -8.71
CA ARG A 308 -28.89 5.20 -8.63
C ARG A 308 -29.19 5.96 -7.34
N TRP A 309 -28.65 5.53 -6.20
CA TRP A 309 -28.79 6.27 -4.94
C TRP A 309 -28.11 7.64 -5.00
N ASP A 310 -26.89 7.74 -5.55
CA ASP A 310 -26.23 9.03 -5.75
C ASP A 310 -27.05 9.95 -6.67
N GLU A 311 -27.54 9.44 -7.81
CA GLU A 311 -28.36 10.21 -8.75
C GLU A 311 -29.69 10.66 -8.13
N ALA A 312 -30.34 9.80 -7.35
CA ALA A 312 -31.66 10.05 -6.79
C ALA A 312 -31.64 10.99 -5.57
N TYR A 313 -30.64 10.87 -4.70
CA TYR A 313 -30.69 11.47 -3.35
C TYR A 313 -29.60 12.50 -3.07
N ARG A 314 -28.64 12.73 -3.98
CA ARG A 314 -27.55 13.71 -3.76
C ARG A 314 -28.04 15.13 -3.48
N ASP A 315 -29.15 15.52 -4.11
CA ASP A 315 -29.72 16.86 -4.00
C ASP A 315 -30.55 17.02 -2.72
N ASP A 316 -31.03 15.90 -2.15
CA ASP A 316 -31.79 15.84 -0.88
C ASP A 316 -30.90 15.74 0.37
N GLY A 317 -29.57 15.71 0.18
CA GLY A 317 -28.61 15.73 1.28
C GLY A 317 -27.77 14.47 1.43
N LEU A 318 -27.92 13.47 0.56
CA LEU A 318 -27.00 12.32 0.53
C LEU A 318 -25.60 12.74 0.06
N VAL A 319 -24.58 12.12 0.64
CA VAL A 319 -23.20 12.14 0.15
C VAL A 319 -22.69 10.70 0.16
N LEU A 320 -22.52 10.12 -1.02
CA LEU A 320 -21.89 8.81 -1.16
C LEU A 320 -20.37 9.00 -1.28
N VAL A 321 -19.59 8.27 -0.49
CA VAL A 321 -18.12 8.29 -0.55
C VAL A 321 -17.61 6.89 -0.79
N GLY A 322 -17.00 6.66 -1.95
CA GLY A 322 -16.32 5.40 -2.26
C GLY A 322 -14.93 5.38 -1.64
N VAL A 323 -14.72 4.61 -0.58
CA VAL A 323 -13.39 4.38 0.00
C VAL A 323 -12.74 3.24 -0.77
N HIS A 324 -11.81 3.60 -1.66
CA HIS A 324 -11.05 2.62 -2.43
C HIS A 324 -9.87 2.11 -1.60
N THR A 325 -10.05 0.93 -1.00
CA THR A 325 -9.00 0.21 -0.27
C THR A 325 -8.54 -0.97 -1.14
N PRO A 326 -7.26 -1.05 -1.53
CA PRO A 326 -6.77 -2.03 -2.48
C PRO A 326 -6.79 -3.45 -1.90
N GLU A 327 -7.11 -4.44 -2.71
CA GLU A 327 -6.92 -5.86 -2.42
C GLU A 327 -5.56 -6.35 -2.95
N PHE A 328 -5.09 -5.79 -4.07
CA PHE A 328 -3.82 -6.14 -4.69
C PHE A 328 -2.89 -4.94 -4.84
N ALA A 329 -1.57 -5.20 -4.92
CA ALA A 329 -0.58 -4.14 -5.04
C ALA A 329 -0.80 -3.17 -6.22
N PHE A 330 -1.30 -3.66 -7.36
CA PHE A 330 -1.55 -2.82 -8.55
C PHE A 330 -2.76 -1.87 -8.38
N GLU A 331 -3.58 -2.08 -7.35
CA GLU A 331 -4.73 -1.23 -7.01
C GLU A 331 -4.34 -0.05 -6.11
N ARG A 332 -3.13 -0.05 -5.54
CA ARG A 332 -2.55 1.12 -4.84
C ARG A 332 -2.23 2.27 -5.80
N GLU A 333 -2.04 1.97 -7.08
CA GLU A 333 -1.63 2.94 -8.08
C GLU A 333 -2.77 3.89 -8.43
N ARG A 334 -2.61 5.18 -8.10
CA ARG A 334 -3.63 6.22 -8.31
C ARG A 334 -4.07 6.30 -9.77
N SER A 335 -3.16 6.12 -10.73
CA SER A 335 -3.52 6.19 -12.15
C SER A 335 -4.48 5.07 -12.56
N ASN A 336 -4.33 3.88 -11.97
CA ASN A 336 -5.19 2.73 -12.24
C ASN A 336 -6.59 2.97 -11.66
N VAL A 337 -6.66 3.42 -10.41
CA VAL A 337 -7.93 3.76 -9.74
C VAL A 337 -8.65 4.87 -10.51
N ALA A 338 -7.96 5.94 -10.91
CA ALA A 338 -8.56 7.03 -11.68
C ALA A 338 -9.06 6.57 -13.07
N ALA A 339 -8.36 5.64 -13.73
CA ALA A 339 -8.83 5.05 -14.97
C ALA A 339 -10.09 4.19 -14.76
N ALA A 340 -10.13 3.41 -13.68
CA ALA A 340 -11.29 2.60 -13.31
C ALA A 340 -12.51 3.46 -12.95
N VAL A 341 -12.35 4.48 -12.10
CA VAL A 341 -13.40 5.45 -11.72
C VAL A 341 -14.06 6.06 -12.97
N ARG A 342 -13.26 6.49 -13.96
CA ARG A 342 -13.77 7.02 -15.22
C ARG A 342 -14.49 5.96 -16.06
N ARG A 343 -13.88 4.78 -16.22
CA ARG A 343 -14.45 3.67 -16.99
C ARG A 343 -15.79 3.19 -16.43
N LEU A 344 -15.87 3.13 -15.10
CA LEU A 344 -17.06 2.71 -14.37
C LEU A 344 -18.08 3.85 -14.26
N GLY A 345 -17.75 5.09 -14.66
CA GLY A 345 -18.67 6.22 -14.64
C GLY A 345 -19.08 6.65 -13.23
N LEU A 346 -18.18 6.52 -12.24
CA LEU A 346 -18.45 6.95 -10.86
C LEU A 346 -18.29 8.47 -10.77
N ARG A 347 -19.31 9.14 -10.24
CA ARG A 347 -19.37 10.62 -10.13
C ARG A 347 -19.23 11.13 -8.70
N TYR A 348 -19.58 10.29 -7.73
CA TYR A 348 -19.42 10.60 -6.32
C TYR A 348 -17.94 10.65 -5.90
N PRO A 349 -17.61 11.33 -4.78
CA PRO A 349 -16.27 11.35 -4.18
C PRO A 349 -15.67 9.95 -3.99
N VAL A 350 -14.40 9.79 -4.34
CA VAL A 350 -13.64 8.55 -4.11
C VAL A 350 -12.36 8.86 -3.33
N ALA A 351 -12.23 8.26 -2.15
CA ALA A 351 -11.07 8.40 -1.27
C ALA A 351 -10.11 7.22 -1.49
N LEU A 352 -8.83 7.48 -1.79
CA LEU A 352 -7.83 6.43 -2.01
C LEU A 352 -7.14 6.08 -0.69
N ASP A 353 -7.35 4.86 -0.19
CA ASP A 353 -6.84 4.34 1.07
C ASP A 353 -5.77 3.24 0.83
N PRO A 354 -4.59 3.57 0.25
CA PRO A 354 -3.61 2.56 -0.18
C PRO A 354 -2.90 1.83 0.98
N GLU A 355 -2.95 2.40 2.18
CA GLU A 355 -2.30 1.86 3.39
C GLU A 355 -3.31 1.46 4.48
N TYR A 356 -4.59 1.28 4.13
CA TYR A 356 -5.65 0.77 5.02
C TYR A 356 -5.95 1.64 6.25
N GLY A 357 -5.59 2.93 6.25
CA GLY A 357 -5.79 3.80 7.41
C GLY A 357 -7.28 3.98 7.73
N THR A 358 -8.10 4.25 6.72
CA THR A 358 -9.55 4.41 6.89
C THR A 358 -10.20 3.05 7.11
N TRP A 359 -9.75 2.02 6.38
CA TRP A 359 -10.19 0.64 6.58
C TRP A 359 -10.06 0.18 8.05
N GLU A 360 -8.91 0.40 8.67
CA GLU A 360 -8.63 0.04 10.06
C GLU A 360 -9.42 0.92 11.05
N ALA A 361 -9.49 2.24 10.80
CA ALA A 361 -10.23 3.17 11.65
C ALA A 361 -11.73 2.81 11.75
N TRP A 362 -12.30 2.27 10.66
CA TRP A 362 -13.69 1.81 10.59
C TRP A 362 -13.87 0.34 11.01
N GLY A 363 -12.79 -0.34 11.39
CA GLY A 363 -12.82 -1.75 11.78
C GLY A 363 -13.33 -2.68 10.67
N ASN A 364 -13.20 -2.28 9.40
CA ASN A 364 -13.73 -3.04 8.28
C ASN A 364 -12.93 -4.33 8.02
N ARG A 365 -13.59 -5.33 7.44
CA ARG A 365 -12.99 -6.63 7.10
C ARG A 365 -13.41 -7.17 5.73
N TYR A 366 -14.31 -6.47 5.01
CA TYR A 366 -14.96 -7.02 3.83
C TYR A 366 -14.98 -6.04 2.64
N TRP A 367 -15.00 -6.62 1.45
CA TRP A 367 -15.33 -5.94 0.20
C TRP A 367 -16.56 -6.63 -0.45
N PRO A 368 -17.61 -5.88 -0.83
CA PRO A 368 -17.90 -4.51 -0.42
C PRO A 368 -18.35 -4.44 1.05
N ALA A 369 -18.26 -3.24 1.64
CA ALA A 369 -18.86 -2.94 2.93
C ALA A 369 -19.43 -1.52 2.92
N LYS A 370 -20.61 -1.33 3.51
CA LYS A 370 -21.30 -0.04 3.53
C LYS A 370 -21.58 0.40 4.96
N TYR A 371 -21.35 1.67 5.25
CA TYR A 371 -21.67 2.28 6.54
C TYR A 371 -22.53 3.52 6.31
N PHE A 372 -23.60 3.65 7.09
CA PHE A 372 -24.59 4.71 6.94
C PHE A 372 -24.51 5.64 8.14
N VAL A 373 -24.26 6.91 7.87
CA VAL A 373 -24.01 7.94 8.87
C VAL A 373 -25.10 8.99 8.76
N ASP A 374 -25.71 9.33 9.89
CA ASP A 374 -26.73 10.38 9.95
C ASP A 374 -26.16 11.80 9.89
N ARG A 375 -27.07 12.78 9.80
CA ARG A 375 -26.73 14.21 9.75
C ARG A 375 -25.94 14.72 10.96
N THR A 376 -25.95 14.02 12.08
CA THR A 376 -25.17 14.40 13.27
C THR A 376 -23.74 13.85 13.25
N GLY A 377 -23.43 12.98 12.28
CA GLY A 377 -22.14 12.32 12.13
C GLY A 377 -22.04 11.03 12.95
N ARG A 378 -23.15 10.33 13.19
CA ARG A 378 -23.19 9.06 13.94
C ARG A 378 -23.53 7.90 13.02
N VAL A 379 -22.88 6.76 13.22
CA VAL A 379 -23.13 5.55 12.44
C VAL A 379 -24.42 4.91 12.91
N ARG A 380 -25.35 4.69 11.98
CA ARG A 380 -26.70 4.18 12.27
C ARG A 380 -26.98 2.80 11.71
N PHE A 381 -26.22 2.40 10.71
CA PHE A 381 -26.33 1.09 10.08
C PHE A 381 -25.01 0.71 9.40
N ALA A 382 -24.78 -0.59 9.26
CA ALA A 382 -23.68 -1.14 8.49
C ALA A 382 -24.13 -2.41 7.77
N HIS A 383 -23.72 -2.56 6.52
CA HIS A 383 -24.01 -3.72 5.69
C HIS A 383 -22.70 -4.29 5.14
N PHE A 384 -22.47 -5.59 5.33
CA PHE A 384 -21.23 -6.25 4.92
C PHE A 384 -21.53 -7.26 3.82
N GLY A 385 -20.76 -7.18 2.74
CA GLY A 385 -20.95 -8.00 1.55
C GLY A 385 -21.90 -7.35 0.54
N GLU A 386 -22.31 -8.17 -0.41
CA GLU A 386 -23.19 -7.78 -1.52
C GLU A 386 -24.63 -8.24 -1.25
N GLY A 387 -25.60 -7.34 -1.45
CA GLY A 387 -27.02 -7.66 -1.34
C GLY A 387 -27.83 -6.58 -0.64
N ASP A 388 -29.05 -6.96 -0.25
CA ASP A 388 -29.99 -6.22 0.59
C ASP A 388 -30.12 -4.73 0.20
N TYR A 389 -30.24 -4.47 -1.11
CA TYR A 389 -30.23 -3.11 -1.66
C TYR A 389 -31.49 -2.34 -1.29
N GLU A 390 -32.63 -3.02 -1.17
CA GLU A 390 -33.90 -2.43 -0.74
C GLU A 390 -33.81 -1.97 0.72
N GLU A 391 -33.30 -2.81 1.63
CA GLU A 391 -33.08 -2.45 3.04
C GLU A 391 -32.09 -1.28 3.17
N ASN A 392 -30.96 -1.35 2.46
CA ASN A 392 -29.96 -0.29 2.44
C ASN A 392 -30.55 1.05 1.97
N GLU A 393 -31.44 1.02 0.98
CA GLU A 393 -32.13 2.21 0.49
C GLU A 393 -33.16 2.75 1.50
N GLU A 394 -33.93 1.87 2.14
CA GLU A 394 -34.87 2.25 3.20
C GLU A 394 -34.14 3.00 4.33
N VAL A 395 -32.96 2.52 4.74
CA VAL A 395 -32.10 3.21 5.72
C VAL A 395 -31.70 4.61 5.24
N ILE A 396 -31.27 4.76 3.97
CA ILE A 396 -30.92 6.07 3.41
C ILE A 396 -32.11 7.03 3.51
N ARG A 397 -33.30 6.56 3.12
CA ARG A 397 -34.53 7.37 3.12
C ARG A 397 -34.95 7.76 4.53
N GLU A 398 -34.86 6.84 5.50
CA GLU A 398 -35.12 7.12 6.92
C GLU A 398 -34.16 8.19 7.46
N LEU A 399 -32.87 8.10 7.13
CA LEU A 399 -31.87 9.09 7.57
C LEU A 399 -32.04 10.45 6.91
N LEU A 400 -32.52 10.49 5.66
CA LEU A 400 -32.85 11.73 4.96
C LEU A 400 -34.14 12.35 5.53
N ALA A 401 -35.13 11.57 5.96
CA ALA A 401 -36.35 12.07 6.60
C ALA A 401 -37.00 13.27 5.88
N GLU A 402 -36.95 13.28 4.54
CA GLU A 402 -37.52 14.33 3.68
C GLU A 402 -38.90 13.87 3.17
N GLU A 403 -39.89 14.78 3.16
CA GLU A 403 -41.27 14.46 2.78
C GLU A 403 -41.47 14.26 1.26
N ASP A 404 -40.60 14.83 0.42
CA ASP A 404 -40.72 14.84 -1.04
C ASP A 404 -39.64 14.01 -1.76
N LEU A 405 -39.14 12.95 -1.10
CA LEU A 405 -38.18 12.04 -1.76
C LEU A 405 -38.85 11.32 -2.93
N PRO A 406 -38.10 11.06 -4.03
CA PRO A 406 -38.58 10.17 -5.09
C PRO A 406 -38.96 8.80 -4.50
N GLY A 407 -39.73 7.97 -5.21
CA GLY A 407 -39.97 6.58 -4.77
C GLY A 407 -38.67 5.76 -4.68
N PRO A 408 -38.66 4.59 -4.01
CA PRO A 408 -37.50 3.70 -4.00
C PRO A 408 -36.98 3.40 -5.42
N VAL A 409 -35.68 3.51 -5.62
CA VAL A 409 -35.04 3.35 -6.94
C VAL A 409 -34.33 2.00 -7.10
N SER A 410 -34.08 1.26 -6.01
CA SER A 410 -33.44 -0.06 -6.06
C SER A 410 -34.25 -1.06 -6.89
N ASP A 411 -35.58 -1.06 -6.78
CA ASP A 411 -36.49 -1.93 -7.55
C ASP A 411 -36.37 -1.75 -9.08
N SER A 412 -35.88 -0.59 -9.52
CA SER A 412 -35.71 -0.28 -10.94
C SER A 412 -34.42 -0.83 -11.55
N VAL A 413 -33.52 -1.37 -10.72
CA VAL A 413 -32.22 -1.90 -11.13
C VAL A 413 -32.36 -3.36 -11.53
N THR A 414 -32.20 -3.67 -12.82
CA THR A 414 -32.27 -5.04 -13.36
C THR A 414 -30.97 -5.84 -13.21
N ALA A 415 -30.11 -5.49 -12.25
CA ALA A 415 -28.85 -6.18 -12.03
C ALA A 415 -29.09 -7.51 -11.30
N PRO A 416 -28.36 -8.60 -11.62
CA PRO A 416 -28.50 -9.85 -10.90
C PRO A 416 -28.05 -9.68 -9.44
N VAL A 417 -28.90 -10.09 -8.50
CA VAL A 417 -28.51 -10.30 -7.09
C VAL A 417 -28.01 -11.74 -6.95
N PRO A 418 -26.77 -11.99 -6.51
CA PRO A 418 -26.26 -13.35 -6.39
C PRO A 418 -27.09 -14.18 -5.41
N GLY A 419 -27.38 -15.42 -5.79
CA GLY A 419 -28.08 -16.38 -4.92
C GLY A 419 -27.14 -16.93 -3.85
N GLN A 420 -27.51 -16.75 -2.58
CA GLN A 420 -26.68 -17.16 -1.44
C GLN A 420 -26.45 -18.69 -1.37
N ASP A 421 -25.29 -19.05 -0.82
CA ASP A 421 -24.84 -20.37 -0.32
C ASP A 421 -24.48 -21.52 -1.26
N THR A 422 -24.56 -21.37 -2.59
CA THR A 422 -24.20 -22.49 -3.51
C THR A 422 -23.06 -22.22 -4.48
N GLU A 423 -22.50 -21.01 -4.50
CA GLU A 423 -21.41 -20.66 -5.41
C GLU A 423 -20.03 -20.96 -4.82
N THR A 424 -19.05 -21.17 -5.71
CA THR A 424 -17.65 -21.29 -5.29
C THR A 424 -17.19 -19.99 -4.62
N PRO A 425 -16.58 -20.05 -3.43
CA PRO A 425 -15.99 -18.87 -2.82
C PRO A 425 -14.82 -18.34 -3.65
N GLU A 426 -14.52 -17.06 -3.49
CA GLU A 426 -13.35 -16.43 -4.12
C GLU A 426 -12.09 -17.30 -3.94
N THR A 427 -11.38 -17.52 -5.03
CA THR A 427 -10.29 -18.49 -5.07
C THR A 427 -8.99 -17.81 -5.48
N TYR A 428 -8.14 -17.55 -4.49
CA TYR A 428 -6.82 -16.92 -4.67
C TYR A 428 -5.80 -17.89 -5.27
N LEU A 429 -4.87 -17.35 -6.06
CA LEU A 429 -3.81 -18.09 -6.72
C LEU A 429 -2.43 -17.88 -6.06
N GLY A 430 -2.23 -16.78 -5.34
CA GLY A 430 -0.99 -16.51 -4.62
C GLY A 430 -0.85 -17.29 -3.32
N TYR A 431 0.39 -17.66 -2.93
CA TYR A 431 0.60 -18.56 -1.79
C TYR A 431 0.20 -17.97 -0.42
N GLN A 432 -0.05 -16.66 -0.31
CA GLN A 432 -0.45 -16.02 0.95
C GLN A 432 -1.90 -16.32 1.33
N ARG A 433 -2.78 -16.45 0.36
CA ARG A 433 -4.23 -16.60 0.54
C ARG A 433 -4.79 -17.82 -0.20
N ILE A 434 -3.94 -18.57 -0.91
CA ILE A 434 -4.37 -19.77 -1.62
C ILE A 434 -5.01 -20.74 -0.65
N ASP A 435 -6.17 -21.24 -1.06
CA ASP A 435 -6.95 -22.24 -0.36
C ASP A 435 -7.41 -23.30 -1.37
N ARG A 436 -7.82 -24.48 -0.90
CA ARG A 436 -8.34 -25.59 -1.72
C ARG A 436 -7.41 -26.03 -2.86
N PHE A 437 -6.10 -25.78 -2.71
CA PHE A 437 -5.10 -26.18 -3.68
C PHE A 437 -4.80 -27.68 -3.59
N SER A 438 -4.81 -28.34 -4.75
CA SER A 438 -4.55 -29.76 -4.91
C SER A 438 -3.43 -29.98 -5.92
N GLY A 439 -2.45 -30.81 -5.57
CA GLY A 439 -1.35 -31.16 -6.47
C GLY A 439 0.03 -31.06 -5.81
N SER A 440 1.04 -30.72 -6.62
CA SER A 440 2.44 -30.64 -6.18
C SER A 440 2.66 -29.53 -5.14
N PRO A 441 3.53 -29.72 -4.12
CA PRO A 441 3.82 -28.69 -3.13
C PRO A 441 4.27 -27.36 -3.75
N ILE A 442 3.71 -26.26 -3.27
CA ILE A 442 4.00 -24.91 -3.78
C ILE A 442 5.44 -24.51 -3.43
N ARG A 443 6.22 -24.16 -4.46
CA ARG A 443 7.53 -23.53 -4.31
C ARG A 443 7.37 -22.01 -4.39
N GLN A 444 7.36 -21.37 -3.22
CA GLN A 444 7.16 -19.92 -3.09
C GLN A 444 8.28 -19.13 -3.79
N ASP A 445 7.88 -18.09 -4.52
CA ASP A 445 8.75 -17.08 -5.17
C ASP A 445 9.81 -17.66 -6.12
N ARG A 446 9.60 -18.89 -6.62
CA ARG A 446 10.50 -19.57 -7.55
C ARG A 446 9.71 -20.24 -8.67
N GLU A 447 10.26 -20.20 -9.88
CA GLU A 447 9.70 -21.00 -10.97
C GLU A 447 9.85 -22.50 -10.64
N ALA A 448 8.74 -23.22 -10.75
CA ALA A 448 8.69 -24.66 -10.57
C ALA A 448 7.76 -25.29 -11.60
N SER A 449 7.92 -26.61 -11.80
CA SER A 449 7.01 -27.40 -12.63
C SER A 449 5.96 -28.06 -11.76
N TYR A 450 4.71 -27.90 -12.16
CA TYR A 450 3.55 -28.46 -11.48
C TYR A 450 2.87 -29.49 -12.39
N ALA A 451 2.12 -30.40 -11.78
CA ALA A 451 1.30 -31.36 -12.49
C ALA A 451 -0.09 -31.44 -11.83
N PHE A 452 -1.11 -31.63 -12.66
CA PHE A 452 -2.47 -31.82 -12.16
C PHE A 452 -2.58 -33.11 -11.35
N PRO A 453 -3.36 -33.11 -10.26
CA PRO A 453 -3.69 -34.33 -9.54
C PRO A 453 -4.60 -35.22 -10.39
N ALA A 454 -4.68 -36.51 -10.06
CA ALA A 454 -5.60 -37.45 -10.71
C ALA A 454 -7.08 -37.08 -10.45
N PHE A 455 -7.36 -36.48 -9.30
CA PHE A 455 -8.69 -36.02 -8.89
C PHE A 455 -8.59 -34.59 -8.35
N LEU A 456 -9.53 -33.73 -8.76
CA LEU A 456 -9.66 -32.36 -8.28
C LEU A 456 -10.98 -32.25 -7.49
N PRO A 457 -10.93 -32.01 -6.16
CA PRO A 457 -12.14 -31.92 -5.36
C PRO A 457 -13.04 -30.75 -5.82
N PRO A 458 -14.32 -30.74 -5.44
CA PRO A 458 -15.21 -29.59 -5.64
C PRO A 458 -14.58 -28.32 -5.08
N ASN A 459 -14.72 -27.19 -5.78
CA ASN A 459 -14.06 -25.93 -5.43
C ASN A 459 -12.52 -26.02 -5.42
N GLY A 460 -11.93 -27.12 -5.90
CA GLY A 460 -10.50 -27.38 -5.88
C GLY A 460 -9.77 -26.68 -7.03
N LEU A 461 -8.56 -26.23 -6.74
CA LEU A 461 -7.65 -25.56 -7.68
C LEU A 461 -6.38 -26.40 -7.86
N ALA A 462 -5.87 -26.49 -9.10
CA ALA A 462 -4.61 -27.16 -9.39
C ALA A 462 -3.82 -26.48 -10.50
N TYR A 463 -2.51 -26.70 -10.48
CA TYR A 463 -1.55 -26.13 -11.42
C TYR A 463 -0.88 -27.20 -12.28
N SER A 464 -0.49 -26.82 -13.49
CA SER A 464 0.32 -27.65 -14.38
C SER A 464 1.25 -26.80 -15.25
N GLY A 465 2.38 -27.36 -15.66
CA GLY A 465 3.41 -26.65 -16.43
C GLY A 465 4.35 -25.82 -15.55
N ARG A 466 5.14 -24.94 -16.17
CA ARG A 466 6.06 -24.06 -15.44
C ARG A 466 5.37 -22.78 -15.02
N MET A 467 5.48 -22.43 -13.75
CA MET A 467 4.99 -21.16 -13.22
C MET A 467 5.75 -20.76 -11.96
N THR A 468 5.71 -19.48 -11.64
CA THR A 468 6.15 -18.93 -10.36
C THR A 468 4.93 -18.59 -9.53
N VAL A 469 4.84 -19.10 -8.31
CA VAL A 469 3.78 -18.75 -7.36
C VAL A 469 4.33 -17.69 -6.42
N GLU A 470 3.90 -16.44 -6.60
CA GLU A 470 4.24 -15.29 -5.76
C GLU A 470 3.19 -15.14 -4.64
N GLY A 471 3.38 -14.16 -3.75
CA GLY A 471 2.53 -13.98 -2.57
C GLY A 471 1.05 -13.81 -2.89
N GLU A 472 0.74 -12.89 -3.80
CA GLU A 472 -0.65 -12.51 -4.17
C GLU A 472 -1.13 -13.13 -5.49
N ARG A 473 -0.21 -13.71 -6.29
CA ARG A 473 -0.50 -14.11 -7.68
C ARG A 473 0.38 -15.25 -8.19
N ILE A 474 0.02 -15.80 -9.34
CA ILE A 474 0.90 -16.65 -10.15
C ILE A 474 1.43 -15.90 -11.37
N VAL A 475 2.62 -16.27 -11.83
CA VAL A 475 3.24 -15.81 -13.07
C VAL A 475 3.41 -17.01 -14.00
N ALA A 476 2.75 -16.96 -15.16
CA ALA A 476 2.78 -18.03 -16.15
C ALA A 476 4.15 -18.15 -16.81
N GLY A 477 4.75 -19.35 -16.76
CA GLY A 477 5.92 -19.74 -17.54
C GLY A 477 5.53 -20.57 -18.76
N ALA A 478 6.41 -21.48 -19.17
CA ALA A 478 6.16 -22.37 -20.31
C ALA A 478 5.07 -23.42 -19.99
N ASP A 479 4.13 -23.59 -20.90
CA ASP A 479 3.01 -24.55 -20.81
C ASP A 479 2.17 -24.40 -19.53
N ALA A 480 2.11 -23.19 -18.95
CA ALA A 480 1.38 -22.92 -17.72
C ALA A 480 -0.13 -23.13 -17.90
N ARG A 481 -0.71 -23.94 -17.02
CA ARG A 481 -2.15 -24.22 -16.98
C ARG A 481 -2.69 -24.21 -15.56
N VAL A 482 -3.94 -23.78 -15.44
CA VAL A 482 -4.68 -23.80 -14.18
C VAL A 482 -5.97 -24.57 -14.40
N ARG A 483 -6.31 -25.46 -13.47
CA ARG A 483 -7.61 -26.10 -13.41
C ARG A 483 -8.35 -25.69 -12.16
N LEU A 484 -9.64 -25.42 -12.30
CA LEU A 484 -10.52 -25.08 -11.22
C LEU A 484 -11.82 -25.86 -11.40
N ASN A 485 -12.20 -26.64 -10.39
CA ASN A 485 -13.54 -27.20 -10.29
C ASN A 485 -14.41 -26.18 -9.57
N TYR A 486 -15.41 -25.60 -10.22
CA TYR A 486 -16.22 -24.51 -9.67
C TYR A 486 -17.71 -24.70 -9.91
N ARG A 487 -18.52 -24.01 -9.12
CA ARG A 487 -19.97 -23.96 -9.20
C ARG A 487 -20.41 -22.50 -9.24
N ALA A 488 -20.78 -22.02 -10.42
CA ALA A 488 -21.28 -20.66 -10.63
C ALA A 488 -21.97 -20.53 -11.99
N GLY A 489 -22.71 -19.44 -12.23
CA GLY A 489 -23.21 -19.07 -13.56
C GLY A 489 -22.14 -18.32 -14.37
N LEU A 490 -21.41 -17.45 -13.71
CA LEU A 490 -20.34 -16.60 -14.21
C LEU A 490 -19.03 -16.93 -13.49
N VAL A 491 -17.93 -16.95 -14.24
CA VAL A 491 -16.58 -17.04 -13.68
C VAL A 491 -15.71 -15.95 -14.30
N ASN A 492 -15.06 -15.19 -13.42
CA ASN A 492 -14.13 -14.14 -13.76
C ASN A 492 -12.75 -14.46 -13.18
N LEU A 493 -11.72 -13.83 -13.72
CA LEU A 493 -10.37 -13.93 -13.21
C LEU A 493 -9.69 -12.57 -13.27
N VAL A 494 -9.05 -12.20 -12.17
CA VAL A 494 -8.19 -11.02 -12.10
C VAL A 494 -6.86 -11.38 -12.75
N LEU A 495 -6.57 -10.75 -13.90
CA LEU A 495 -5.41 -11.01 -14.74
C LEU A 495 -4.56 -9.76 -14.87
N GLY A 496 -3.26 -9.96 -15.09
CA GLY A 496 -2.28 -8.91 -15.30
C GLY A 496 -1.17 -9.32 -16.26
N GLY A 497 -0.24 -8.39 -16.52
CA GLY A 497 0.83 -8.59 -17.50
C GLY A 497 0.35 -8.43 -18.95
N LYS A 498 0.99 -9.15 -19.89
CA LYS A 498 0.67 -9.09 -21.32
C LYS A 498 0.67 -10.48 -21.93
N GLY A 499 -0.38 -10.82 -22.65
CA GLY A 499 -0.49 -12.11 -23.33
C GLY A 499 -1.94 -12.52 -23.55
N SER A 500 -2.21 -13.82 -23.63
CA SER A 500 -3.56 -14.37 -23.80
C SER A 500 -3.79 -15.59 -22.92
N VAL A 501 -5.04 -15.80 -22.54
CA VAL A 501 -5.50 -16.96 -21.80
C VAL A 501 -6.55 -17.71 -22.62
N GLU A 502 -6.26 -18.95 -23.01
CA GLU A 502 -7.25 -19.84 -23.62
C GLU A 502 -8.12 -20.45 -22.52
N VAL A 503 -9.44 -20.29 -22.65
CA VAL A 503 -10.45 -20.72 -21.68
C VAL A 503 -11.16 -21.97 -22.20
N LEU A 504 -11.05 -23.07 -21.46
CA LEU A 504 -11.76 -24.31 -21.71
C LEU A 504 -12.69 -24.62 -20.54
N VAL A 505 -13.94 -24.99 -20.83
CA VAL A 505 -14.91 -25.45 -19.84
C VAL A 505 -15.36 -26.85 -20.22
N ASP A 506 -15.26 -27.80 -19.30
CA ASP A 506 -15.57 -29.22 -19.50
C ASP A 506 -14.87 -29.81 -20.74
N GLY A 507 -13.60 -29.40 -20.95
CA GLY A 507 -12.76 -29.83 -22.06
C GLY A 507 -13.04 -29.17 -23.41
N ARG A 508 -14.05 -28.30 -23.50
CA ARG A 508 -14.39 -27.55 -24.73
C ARG A 508 -13.86 -26.14 -24.65
N ARG A 509 -13.18 -25.67 -25.69
CA ARG A 509 -12.74 -24.28 -25.79
C ARG A 509 -13.96 -23.36 -25.88
N VAL A 510 -14.06 -22.40 -24.96
CA VAL A 510 -15.13 -21.40 -24.91
C VAL A 510 -14.67 -20.12 -25.60
N LYS A 511 -13.52 -19.58 -25.21
CA LYS A 511 -12.95 -18.35 -25.79
C LYS A 511 -11.46 -18.20 -25.49
N THR A 512 -10.87 -17.15 -26.06
CA THR A 512 -9.52 -16.68 -25.70
C THR A 512 -9.64 -15.25 -25.18
N VAL A 513 -9.00 -14.96 -24.06
CA VAL A 513 -9.00 -13.64 -23.42
C VAL A 513 -7.64 -12.99 -23.63
N ASP A 514 -7.61 -11.84 -24.28
CA ASP A 514 -6.40 -11.03 -24.44
C ASP A 514 -6.18 -10.16 -23.20
N VAL A 515 -5.03 -10.35 -22.55
CA VAL A 515 -4.65 -9.62 -21.33
C VAL A 515 -3.84 -8.41 -21.72
N LEU A 516 -4.46 -7.23 -21.55
CA LEU A 516 -3.89 -5.95 -21.96
C LEU A 516 -3.40 -5.11 -20.78
N ARG A 517 -3.98 -5.32 -19.61
CA ARG A 517 -3.73 -4.59 -18.36
C ARG A 517 -4.17 -5.42 -17.15
N ASP A 518 -3.73 -5.00 -15.97
CA ASP A 518 -4.18 -5.53 -14.69
C ASP A 518 -5.65 -5.14 -14.45
N ASP A 519 -6.56 -6.11 -14.52
CA ASP A 519 -8.01 -5.90 -14.43
C ASP A 519 -8.75 -7.23 -14.18
N ILE A 520 -10.05 -7.14 -13.93
CA ILE A 520 -10.93 -8.32 -13.92
C ILE A 520 -11.40 -8.65 -15.35
N TYR A 521 -11.33 -9.93 -15.72
CA TYR A 521 -11.77 -10.43 -17.02
C TYR A 521 -12.80 -11.53 -16.85
N ALA A 522 -13.94 -11.39 -17.51
CA ALA A 522 -14.92 -12.47 -17.60
C ALA A 522 -14.35 -13.63 -18.42
N LEU A 523 -14.43 -14.86 -17.90
CA LEU A 523 -13.92 -16.06 -18.57
C LEU A 523 -15.05 -16.84 -19.24
N ALA A 524 -16.15 -17.10 -18.54
CA ALA A 524 -17.32 -17.78 -19.08
C ALA A 524 -18.59 -17.35 -18.32
N SER A 525 -19.72 -17.33 -19.02
CA SER A 525 -21.04 -17.06 -18.46
C SER A 525 -22.03 -18.07 -19.04
N PHE A 526 -22.88 -18.62 -18.19
CA PHE A 526 -23.89 -19.61 -18.54
C PHE A 526 -25.22 -19.23 -17.90
N GLU A 527 -26.28 -19.22 -18.68
CA GLU A 527 -27.63 -18.96 -18.17
C GLU A 527 -28.15 -20.14 -17.31
N GLY A 528 -28.94 -19.82 -16.29
CA GLY A 528 -29.56 -20.78 -15.37
C GLY A 528 -28.81 -20.98 -14.05
N ALA A 529 -29.27 -21.94 -13.24
CA ALA A 529 -28.73 -22.19 -11.91
C ALA A 529 -27.23 -22.56 -11.91
N ALA A 530 -26.54 -22.22 -10.81
CA ALA A 530 -25.14 -22.57 -10.59
C ALA A 530 -24.94 -24.10 -10.66
N LYS A 531 -24.00 -24.54 -11.51
CA LYS A 531 -23.66 -25.95 -11.74
C LYS A 531 -22.16 -26.15 -11.63
N ASP A 532 -21.77 -27.31 -11.10
CA ASP A 532 -20.39 -27.77 -11.07
C ASP A 532 -19.85 -27.93 -12.50
N ARG A 533 -18.71 -27.31 -12.78
CA ARG A 533 -18.00 -27.32 -14.07
C ARG A 533 -16.50 -27.35 -13.85
N LEU A 534 -15.78 -27.94 -14.80
CA LEU A 534 -14.32 -27.96 -14.80
C LEU A 534 -13.77 -26.88 -15.74
N LEU A 535 -13.17 -25.85 -15.18
CA LEU A 535 -12.42 -24.84 -15.91
C LEU A 535 -10.97 -25.32 -16.11
N GLU A 536 -10.46 -25.24 -17.34
CA GLU A 536 -9.03 -25.33 -17.66
C GLU A 536 -8.61 -24.05 -18.39
N LEU A 537 -7.60 -23.38 -17.84
CA LEU A 537 -6.98 -22.21 -18.44
C LEU A 537 -5.59 -22.55 -18.93
N ARG A 538 -5.23 -22.01 -20.11
CA ARG A 538 -3.88 -22.12 -20.66
C ARG A 538 -3.34 -20.72 -20.91
N PHE A 539 -2.20 -20.43 -20.31
CA PHE A 539 -1.63 -19.09 -20.29
C PHE A 539 -0.46 -19.01 -21.26
N THR A 540 -0.32 -17.88 -21.94
CA THR A 540 0.95 -17.51 -22.55
C THR A 540 1.96 -17.07 -21.48
N PRO A 541 3.27 -17.30 -21.66
CA PRO A 541 4.28 -16.87 -20.70
C PRO A 541 4.22 -15.36 -20.41
N GLY A 542 4.38 -14.98 -19.15
CA GLY A 542 4.38 -13.59 -18.67
C GLY A 542 3.01 -13.05 -18.25
N VAL A 543 1.92 -13.78 -18.48
CA VAL A 543 0.60 -13.45 -17.91
C VAL A 543 0.62 -13.74 -16.41
N THR A 544 0.03 -12.84 -15.63
CA THR A 544 -0.15 -13.03 -14.19
C THR A 544 -1.63 -13.20 -13.85
N ALA A 545 -1.93 -14.00 -12.83
CA ALA A 545 -3.31 -14.22 -12.38
C ALA A 545 -3.39 -14.20 -10.85
N TYR A 546 -4.41 -13.54 -10.31
CA TYR A 546 -4.50 -13.21 -8.88
C TYR A 546 -5.58 -14.04 -8.17
N ALA A 547 -6.84 -13.88 -8.56
CA ALA A 547 -7.98 -14.57 -7.95
C ALA A 547 -9.11 -14.83 -8.95
N PHE A 548 -9.81 -15.93 -8.75
CA PHE A 548 -11.08 -16.21 -9.41
C PHE A 548 -12.24 -15.68 -8.58
N THR A 549 -13.19 -15.05 -9.26
CA THR A 549 -14.42 -14.55 -8.66
C THR A 549 -15.62 -15.03 -9.46
N PHE A 550 -16.78 -15.11 -8.80
CA PHE A 550 -17.95 -15.87 -9.29
C PHE A 550 -19.23 -15.04 -9.23
N GLY A 551 -20.25 -15.48 -9.96
CA GLY A 551 -21.58 -14.87 -9.96
C GLY A 551 -22.59 -15.51 -10.86
#